data_AF-A0AAX6HN45-F1
#
_entry.id   AF-A0AAX6HN45-F1
#
_cell.length_a   1.000
_cell.length_b   1.000
_cell.length_c   1.000
_cell.angle_alpha   90.00
_cell.angle_beta   90.00
_cell.angle_gamma   90.00
#
_symmetry.space_group_name_H-M   'P 1'
#
loop_
_entity.id
_entity.type
_entity.pdbx_description
1 polymer ?
#
loop_
_entity_poly.entity_id
_entity_poly.type
_entity_poly.pdbx_seq_one_letter_code
_entity_poly.pdbx_strand_id
1 'polypeptide(L)'
;MDPDLDPNPNPNSSEDDGGGEERRALPAELSKSVVALECESSAEGGTCDVYLVGTAHISKESCMEVQAVISYLKPQVVFLELCPRRVGILTPRDLHVPTVKEMIDNWKKNNNLFGILYS
;
A
#
# COMPACT_ATOMS: atom_id res chain seq x y z
N MET A 1 36.86 -12.56 59.86
CA MET A 1 36.87 -11.81 58.59
C MET A 1 36.87 -12.85 57.50
N ASP A 2 35.68 -13.19 57.03
CA ASP A 2 35.45 -13.76 55.70
C ASP A 2 34.25 -12.97 55.15
N PRO A 3 34.48 -11.84 54.48
CA PRO A 3 33.45 -11.07 53.81
C PRO A 3 33.54 -11.36 52.32
N ASP A 4 32.63 -12.17 51.76
CA ASP A 4 32.23 -12.15 50.33
C ASP A 4 31.10 -13.18 50.09
N LEU A 5 30.03 -13.07 50.87
CA LEU A 5 28.71 -13.53 50.45
C LEU A 5 28.13 -12.44 49.55
N ASP A 6 28.38 -12.54 48.25
CA ASP A 6 27.71 -11.68 47.28
C ASP A 6 26.31 -12.26 46.99
N PRO A 7 25.21 -11.49 47.14
CA PRO A 7 23.87 -11.97 46.99
C PRO A 7 23.51 -12.03 45.51
N ASN A 8 23.01 -13.19 45.09
CA ASN A 8 22.36 -13.46 43.81
C ASN A 8 21.60 -12.24 43.23
N PRO A 9 22.04 -11.66 42.09
CA PRO A 9 21.20 -10.76 41.33
C PRO A 9 20.42 -11.60 40.32
N ASN A 10 19.16 -11.89 40.61
CA ASN A 10 18.20 -12.09 39.53
C ASN A 10 17.62 -10.72 39.19
N PRO A 11 17.91 -10.22 37.99
CA PRO A 11 16.80 -9.69 37.22
C PRO A 11 16.94 -10.00 35.73
N ASN A 12 15.88 -10.56 35.16
CA ASN A 12 15.38 -10.22 33.83
C ASN A 12 16.07 -8.98 33.22
N SER A 13 16.99 -9.20 32.30
CA SER A 13 17.48 -8.20 31.35
C SER A 13 17.74 -8.95 30.05
N SER A 14 16.70 -9.02 29.23
CA SER A 14 16.50 -8.12 28.09
C SER A 14 17.20 -8.69 26.85
N GLU A 15 16.59 -9.72 26.29
CA GLU A 15 16.55 -9.88 24.84
C GLU A 15 15.08 -9.81 24.46
N ASP A 16 14.52 -8.61 24.63
CA ASP A 16 13.37 -8.19 23.83
C ASP A 16 13.92 -8.09 22.41
N ASP A 17 13.74 -9.17 21.66
CA ASP A 17 13.95 -9.23 20.21
C ASP A 17 12.88 -8.35 19.56
N GLY A 18 13.01 -7.05 19.79
CA GLY A 18 12.29 -6.01 19.10
C GLY A 18 12.76 -6.06 17.66
N GLY A 19 12.10 -6.91 16.88
CA GLY A 19 12.24 -7.00 15.44
C GLY A 19 11.94 -5.65 14.81
N GLY A 20 12.93 -4.76 14.81
CA GLY A 20 12.94 -3.58 13.97
C GLY A 20 12.91 -4.11 12.55
N GLU A 21 11.76 -4.01 11.88
CA GLU A 21 11.67 -4.25 10.46
C GLU A 21 12.67 -3.30 9.80
N GLU A 22 13.84 -3.83 9.44
CA GLU A 22 14.83 -3.08 8.67
C GLU A 22 14.12 -2.53 7.44
N ARG A 23 14.15 -1.20 7.32
CA ARG A 23 13.51 -0.46 6.23
C ARG A 23 13.85 -1.13 4.90
N ARG A 24 12.85 -1.76 4.28
CA ARG A 24 13.03 -2.41 2.98
C ARG A 24 13.31 -1.34 1.93
N ALA A 25 14.58 -1.19 1.58
CA ALA A 25 14.98 -0.27 0.53
C ALA A 25 14.29 -0.65 -0.79
N LEU A 26 13.61 0.30 -1.42
CA LEU A 26 12.92 0.07 -2.68
C LEU A 26 13.93 -0.37 -3.76
N PRO A 27 13.59 -1.36 -4.60
CA PRO A 27 14.36 -1.68 -5.80
C PRO A 27 14.57 -0.44 -6.68
N ALA A 28 15.74 -0.33 -7.32
CA ALA A 28 16.14 0.84 -8.12
C ALA A 28 15.19 1.12 -9.30
N GLU A 29 14.48 0.09 -9.75
CA GLU A 29 13.45 0.15 -10.77
C GLU A 29 12.23 0.93 -10.29
N LEU A 30 11.83 0.76 -9.03
CA LEU A 30 10.66 1.39 -8.42
C LEU A 30 10.98 2.76 -7.80
N SER A 31 12.24 3.01 -7.42
CA SER A 31 12.63 4.26 -6.75
C SER A 31 12.50 5.51 -7.64
N LYS A 32 12.30 5.35 -8.95
CA LYS A 32 12.20 6.48 -9.90
C LYS A 32 10.89 7.25 -9.82
N SER A 33 9.81 6.57 -9.40
CA SER A 33 8.46 7.14 -9.32
C SER A 33 7.93 7.27 -7.90
N VAL A 34 8.70 6.80 -6.92
CA VAL A 34 8.32 6.80 -5.51
C VAL A 34 9.19 7.76 -4.72
N VAL A 35 8.55 8.64 -3.96
CA VAL A 35 9.18 9.46 -2.94
C VAL A 35 8.84 8.88 -1.57
N ALA A 36 9.86 8.53 -0.79
CA ALA A 36 9.71 8.12 0.59
C ALA A 36 9.81 9.34 1.52
N LEU A 37 8.79 9.51 2.36
CA LEU A 37 8.68 10.55 3.39
C LEU A 37 8.51 9.87 4.74
N GLU A 38 8.82 10.59 5.81
CA GLU A 38 8.72 10.10 7.17
C GLU A 38 8.18 11.21 8.07
N CYS A 39 7.29 10.87 9.00
CA CYS A 39 6.83 11.78 10.03
C CYS A 39 6.71 11.09 11.38
N GLU A 40 6.73 11.89 12.45
CA GLU A 40 6.47 11.39 13.81
C GLU A 40 5.03 10.90 13.94
N SER A 41 4.86 9.79 14.66
CA SER A 41 3.57 9.14 14.90
C SER A 41 3.41 8.78 16.37
N SER A 42 2.19 8.88 16.89
CA SER A 42 1.86 8.41 18.24
C SER A 42 1.62 6.90 18.31
N ALA A 43 1.64 6.21 17.17
CA ALA A 43 1.56 4.75 17.10
C ALA A 43 2.84 4.08 17.61
N GLU A 44 2.74 2.79 17.91
CA GLU A 44 3.90 1.95 18.21
C GLU A 44 4.93 2.04 17.08
N GLY A 45 6.21 2.25 17.42
CA GLY A 45 7.28 2.53 16.46
C GLY A 45 7.57 4.03 16.21
N GLY A 46 6.76 4.95 16.73
CA GLY A 46 7.07 6.39 16.82
C GLY A 46 7.17 7.16 15.49
N THR A 47 7.08 6.46 14.37
CA THR A 47 7.29 6.98 13.01
C THR A 47 6.21 6.47 12.07
N CYS A 48 5.96 7.21 11.00
CA CYS A 48 5.04 6.84 9.93
C CYS A 48 5.75 7.07 8.59
N ASP A 49 6.01 5.97 7.88
CA ASP A 49 6.53 6.01 6.52
C ASP A 49 5.39 6.30 5.52
N VAL A 50 5.58 7.32 4.70
CA VAL A 50 4.65 7.70 3.63
C VAL A 50 5.36 7.58 2.28
N TYR A 51 4.82 6.71 1.42
CA TYR A 51 5.35 6.51 0.06
C TYR A 51 4.42 7.18 -0.95
N LEU A 52 4.87 8.29 -1.52
CA LEU A 52 4.15 9.01 -2.57
C LEU A 52 4.55 8.44 -3.94
N VAL A 53 3.58 7.84 -4.64
CA VAL A 53 3.79 7.21 -5.95
C VAL A 53 3.25 8.12 -7.05
N GLY A 54 4.12 8.58 -7.93
CA GLY A 54 3.73 9.31 -9.13
C GLY A 54 3.11 8.36 -10.17
N THR A 55 1.99 8.76 -10.78
CA THR A 55 1.32 7.95 -11.81
C THR A 55 1.19 8.70 -13.13
N ALA A 56 1.12 7.97 -14.24
CA ALA A 56 0.89 8.53 -15.57
C ALA A 56 -0.54 8.23 -16.06
N HIS A 57 -1.19 9.22 -16.69
CA HIS A 57 -2.57 9.09 -17.18
C HIS A 57 -2.67 8.05 -18.30
N ILE A 58 -3.44 6.98 -18.08
CA ILE A 58 -3.72 5.91 -19.06
C ILE A 58 -2.43 5.18 -19.48
N SER A 59 -1.62 4.74 -18.52
CA SER A 59 -0.44 3.89 -18.78
C SER A 59 -0.53 2.56 -18.04
N LYS A 60 -0.57 1.46 -18.80
CA LYS A 60 -0.53 0.10 -18.23
C LYS A 60 0.76 -0.15 -17.44
N GLU A 61 1.88 0.40 -17.90
CA GLU A 61 3.16 0.31 -17.21
C GLU A 61 3.09 1.00 -15.84
N SER A 62 2.50 2.20 -15.78
CA SER A 62 2.29 2.91 -14.51
C SER A 62 1.39 2.12 -13.56
N CYS A 63 0.34 1.45 -14.06
CA CYS A 63 -0.50 0.57 -13.24
C CYS A 63 0.29 -0.61 -12.66
N MET A 64 1.14 -1.25 -13.48
CA MET A 64 1.96 -2.39 -13.04
C MET A 64 3.00 -1.96 -12.00
N GLU A 65 3.56 -0.76 -12.14
CA GLU A 65 4.51 -0.20 -11.19
C GLU A 65 3.87 0.08 -9.84
N VAL A 66 2.68 0.71 -9.81
CA VAL A 66 1.91 0.92 -8.56
C VAL A 66 1.61 -0.43 -7.89
N GLN A 67 1.21 -1.45 -8.65
CA GLN A 67 0.97 -2.79 -8.12
C GLN A 67 2.24 -3.41 -7.52
N ALA A 68 3.39 -3.24 -8.16
CA ALA A 68 4.67 -3.72 -7.66
C ALA A 68 5.07 -3.03 -6.34
N VAL A 69 4.91 -1.70 -6.27
CA VAL A 69 5.19 -0.91 -5.06
C VAL A 69 4.34 -1.38 -3.88
N ILE A 70 3.02 -1.51 -4.06
CA ILE A 70 2.11 -1.98 -3.00
C ILE A 70 2.44 -3.42 -2.58
N SER A 71 2.77 -4.28 -3.55
CA SER A 71 3.10 -5.68 -3.27
C SER A 71 4.40 -5.83 -2.48
N TYR A 72 5.38 -4.96 -2.75
CA TYR A 72 6.68 -4.96 -2.08
C TYR A 72 6.60 -4.37 -0.67
N LEU A 73 6.01 -3.17 -0.55
CA LEU A 73 5.96 -2.41 0.71
C LEU A 73 4.91 -2.90 1.68
N LYS A 74 3.83 -3.54 1.19
CA LYS A 74 2.70 -4.01 2.03
C LYS A 74 2.19 -2.93 3.01
N PRO A 75 1.84 -1.72 2.53
CA PRO A 75 1.44 -0.63 3.42
C PRO A 75 0.16 -0.96 4.19
N GLN A 76 0.02 -0.42 5.39
CA GLN A 76 -1.17 -0.57 6.22
C GLN A 76 -2.40 0.10 5.59
N VAL A 77 -2.21 1.23 4.92
CA VAL A 77 -3.26 2.03 4.28
C VAL A 77 -2.77 2.52 2.93
N VAL A 78 -3.69 2.59 1.95
CA VAL A 78 -3.44 3.19 0.64
C VAL A 78 -4.39 4.37 0.45
N PHE A 79 -3.83 5.54 0.19
CA PHE A 79 -4.59 6.73 -0.18
C PHE A 79 -4.58 6.90 -1.70
N LEU A 80 -5.76 7.09 -2.29
CA LEU A 80 -5.90 7.34 -3.72
C LEU A 80 -6.21 8.82 -3.95
N GLU A 81 -5.27 9.54 -4.57
CA GLU A 81 -5.52 10.89 -5.07
C GLU A 81 -6.29 10.79 -6.39
N LEU A 82 -7.40 11.54 -6.49
CA LEU A 82 -8.18 11.66 -7.70
C LEU A 82 -8.48 13.13 -7.95
N CYS A 83 -8.30 13.56 -9.18
CA CYS A 83 -8.81 14.87 -9.60
C CYS A 83 -10.33 14.94 -9.32
N PRO A 84 -10.89 16.12 -8.99
CA PRO A 84 -12.32 16.26 -8.65
C PRO A 84 -13.28 15.64 -9.67
N ARG A 85 -12.92 15.68 -10.97
CA ARG A 85 -13.71 15.07 -12.06
C ARG A 85 -13.78 13.54 -11.99
N ARG A 86 -12.79 12.87 -11.39
CA ARG A 86 -12.71 11.40 -11.31
C ARG A 86 -13.26 10.85 -10.00
N VAL A 87 -13.54 11.67 -8.99
CA VAL A 87 -14.07 11.20 -7.69
C VAL A 87 -15.32 10.33 -7.85
N GLY A 88 -16.19 10.66 -8.82
CA GLY A 88 -17.40 9.89 -9.11
C GLY A 88 -17.17 8.44 -9.58
N ILE A 89 -15.93 8.02 -9.87
CA ILE A 89 -15.58 6.62 -10.18
C ILE A 89 -15.62 5.74 -8.92
N LEU A 90 -15.33 6.32 -7.75
CA LEU A 90 -15.34 5.61 -6.47
C LEU A 90 -16.73 5.54 -5.86
N THR A 91 -17.67 6.37 -6.34
CA THR A 91 -19.07 6.28 -5.95
C THR A 91 -19.72 5.21 -6.80
N PRO A 92 -20.19 4.10 -6.22
CA PRO A 92 -21.03 3.16 -6.95
C PRO A 92 -22.27 3.91 -7.41
N ARG A 93 -22.34 4.26 -8.69
CA ARG A 93 -23.65 4.52 -9.34
C ARG A 93 -24.35 3.18 -9.43
N ASP A 94 -25.68 3.17 -9.49
CA ASP A 94 -26.49 1.95 -9.72
C ASP A 94 -25.85 1.11 -10.83
N LEU A 95 -24.96 0.22 -10.42
CA LEU A 95 -24.16 -0.61 -11.28
C LEU A 95 -25.14 -1.71 -11.61
N HIS A 96 -25.93 -1.47 -12.66
CA HIS A 96 -26.71 -2.52 -13.28
C HIS A 96 -25.69 -3.54 -13.79
N VAL A 97 -25.39 -4.53 -12.94
CA VAL A 97 -24.52 -5.65 -13.29
C VAL A 97 -25.30 -6.40 -14.35
N PRO A 98 -24.88 -6.33 -15.62
CA PRO A 98 -25.62 -6.96 -16.68
C PRO A 98 -25.60 -8.47 -16.43
N THR A 99 -26.78 -9.07 -16.54
CA THR A 99 -26.92 -10.52 -16.56
C THR A 99 -26.13 -11.10 -17.74
N VAL A 100 -25.79 -12.39 -17.67
CA VAL A 100 -25.05 -13.10 -18.74
C VAL A 100 -25.70 -12.89 -20.12
N LYS A 101 -27.04 -12.81 -20.16
CA LYS A 101 -27.80 -12.52 -21.38
C LYS A 101 -27.51 -11.11 -21.90
N GLU A 102 -27.57 -10.10 -21.03
CA GLU A 102 -27.28 -8.71 -21.38
C GLU A 102 -25.81 -8.51 -21.79
N MET A 103 -24.88 -9.26 -21.19
CA MET A 103 -23.47 -9.26 -21.59
C MET A 103 -23.29 -9.77 -23.03
N ILE A 104 -23.94 -10.88 -23.40
CA ILE A 104 -23.90 -11.45 -24.76
C ILE A 104 -24.53 -10.48 -25.76
N ASP A 105 -25.66 -9.86 -25.40
CA ASP A 105 -26.36 -8.92 -26.28
C ASP A 105 -25.56 -7.62 -26.49
N ASN A 106 -24.84 -7.15 -25.47
CA ASN A 106 -23.97 -5.97 -25.59
C ASN A 106 -22.69 -6.26 -26.38
N TRP A 107 -22.12 -7.46 -26.27
CA TRP A 107 -20.98 -7.90 -27.08
C TRP A 107 -21.33 -7.98 -28.56
N LYS A 108 -22.51 -8.53 -28.89
CA LYS A 108 -23.05 -8.53 -30.27
C LYS A 108 -23.29 -7.13 -30.82
N LYS A 109 -23.45 -6.12 -29.95
CA LYS A 109 -23.69 -4.71 -30.31
C LYS A 109 -22.41 -3.86 -30.33
N ASN A 110 -21.21 -4.45 -30.17
CA ASN A 110 -19.91 -3.74 -30.21
C ASN A 110 -19.73 -2.62 -29.16
N ASN A 111 -20.46 -2.67 -28.04
CA ASN A 111 -20.28 -1.72 -26.94
C ASN A 111 -19.20 -2.22 -25.97
N ASN A 112 -18.01 -1.62 -26.00
CA ASN A 112 -16.88 -1.94 -25.12
C ASN A 112 -17.09 -1.40 -23.69
N LEU A 113 -18.11 -1.90 -22.99
CA LEU A 113 -18.42 -1.53 -21.61
C LEU A 113 -17.27 -1.85 -20.63
N PHE A 114 -16.48 -2.88 -20.94
CA PHE A 114 -15.28 -3.26 -20.19
C PHE A 114 -14.19 -2.18 -20.18
N GLY A 115 -14.12 -1.33 -21.22
CA GLY A 115 -13.16 -0.22 -21.26
C GLY A 115 -13.52 0.88 -20.26
N ILE A 116 -14.81 1.14 -20.04
CA ILE A 116 -15.26 2.24 -19.16
C ILE A 116 -15.12 1.88 -17.68
N LEU A 117 -15.24 0.59 -17.33
CA LEU A 117 -15.16 0.12 -15.95
C LEU A 117 -13.72 -0.03 -15.44
N TYR A 118 -12.75 -0.19 -16.36
CA TYR A 118 -11.36 -0.53 -16.03
C TYR A 118 -10.30 0.41 -16.67
N SER A 119 -10.68 1.59 -17.20
CA SER A 119 -9.74 2.64 -17.68
C SER A 119 -9.61 3.83 -16.72
#